data_AF-A0A7W9C3T1-F1
#
_entry.id   AF-A0A7W9C3T1-F1
#
_cell.length_a   1.000
_cell.length_b   1.000
_cell.length_c   1.000
_cell.angle_alpha   90.00
_cell.angle_beta   90.00
_cell.angle_gamma   90.00
#
_symmetry.space_group_name_H-M   'P 1'
#
loop_
_entity.id
_entity.type
_entity.pdbx_description
1 polymer ?
#
loop_
_entity_poly.entity_id
_entity_poly.type
_entity_poly.pdbx_seq_one_letter_code
_entity_poly.pdbx_strand_id
1 'polypeptide(L)'
;MRQRDPFGMAMASLRTALEEGLAPGQHLSVADIAASLKLSTSPVREALSRLCGEGLIEDRRGLGYFTRAAPFEDIIGLLDLEAAHVRLAARDGLVPGPHDAANAVVDLWILEVVARCENQPLVESLVRVRRRLGPLRRLGEALLDEDTPQSDDRLDAYYTRWRVAAGRLAAHVRRLDPDLSEYTRNIV
;
A
#
# COMPACT_ATOMS: atom_id res chain seq x y z
N MET A 1 22.06 30.29 4.26
CA MET A 1 20.86 29.91 3.48
C MET A 1 20.91 28.41 3.23
N ARG A 2 19.95 27.62 3.74
CA ARG A 2 19.83 26.21 3.31
C ARG A 2 19.43 26.21 1.84
N GLN A 3 20.23 25.59 0.98
CA GLN A 3 19.90 25.39 -0.41
C GLN A 3 18.59 24.59 -0.48
N ARG A 4 17.62 25.10 -1.24
CA ARG A 4 16.31 24.47 -1.40
C ARG A 4 16.54 23.15 -2.15
N ASP A 5 16.23 22.02 -1.52
CA ASP A 5 16.33 20.67 -2.09
C ASP A 5 15.05 20.37 -2.89
N PRO A 6 15.02 20.57 -4.22
CA PRO A 6 13.80 20.45 -5.01
C PRO A 6 13.34 19.00 -5.10
N PHE A 7 14.29 18.06 -5.14
CA PHE A 7 14.01 16.63 -5.18
C PHE A 7 13.40 16.17 -3.85
N GLY A 8 14.01 16.52 -2.71
CA GLY A 8 13.48 16.19 -1.39
C GLY A 8 12.08 16.74 -1.16
N MET A 9 11.81 17.98 -1.62
CA MET A 9 10.47 18.57 -1.58
C MET A 9 9.45 17.80 -2.43
N ALA A 10 9.82 17.44 -3.67
CA ALA A 10 8.95 16.63 -4.54
C ALA A 10 8.66 15.26 -3.93
N MET A 11 9.70 14.59 -3.40
CA MET A 11 9.60 13.28 -2.76
C MET A 11 8.67 13.31 -1.55
N ALA A 12 8.85 14.25 -0.63
CA ALA A 12 8.02 14.38 0.56
C ALA A 12 6.55 14.66 0.21
N SER A 13 6.32 15.56 -0.75
CA SER A 13 4.95 15.91 -1.18
C SER A 13 4.24 14.72 -1.84
N LEU A 14 4.93 14.00 -2.72
CA LEU A 14 4.37 12.82 -3.38
C LEU A 14 4.08 11.67 -2.41
N ARG A 15 4.96 11.43 -1.42
CA ARG A 15 4.68 10.45 -0.36
C ARG A 15 3.45 10.83 0.45
N THR A 16 3.37 12.09 0.86
CA THR A 16 2.21 12.61 1.59
C THR A 16 0.94 12.41 0.78
N ALA A 17 0.93 12.74 -0.51
CA ALA A 17 -0.24 12.52 -1.37
C ALA A 17 -0.62 11.02 -1.50
N LEU A 18 0.36 10.13 -1.66
CA LEU A 18 0.12 8.68 -1.67
C LEU A 18 -0.45 8.18 -0.33
N GLU A 19 0.01 8.76 0.78
CA GLU A 19 -0.48 8.49 2.13
C GLU A 19 -1.86 9.11 2.39
N GLU A 20 -2.20 10.24 1.78
CA GLU A 20 -3.51 10.89 1.89
C GLU A 20 -4.58 10.24 1.01
N GLY A 21 -4.18 9.34 0.12
CA GLY A 21 -5.12 8.45 -0.59
C GLY A 21 -5.44 8.87 -2.01
N LEU A 22 -4.41 9.15 -2.82
CA LEU A 22 -4.57 9.15 -4.28
C LEU A 22 -5.32 7.89 -4.74
N ALA A 23 -6.23 8.06 -5.70
CA ALA A 23 -7.05 6.96 -6.18
C ALA A 23 -6.15 5.89 -6.83
N PRO A 24 -6.39 4.60 -6.61
CA PRO A 24 -5.63 3.55 -7.30
C PRO A 24 -5.83 3.64 -8.82
N GLY A 25 -4.76 3.45 -9.58
CA GLY A 25 -4.74 3.61 -11.04
C GLY A 25 -4.68 5.05 -11.55
N GLN A 26 -4.76 6.06 -10.69
CA GLN A 26 -4.72 7.48 -11.04
C GLN A 26 -3.42 7.87 -11.78
N HIS A 27 -3.58 8.59 -12.89
CA HIS A 27 -2.47 9.18 -13.63
C HIS A 27 -1.77 10.30 -12.82
N LEU A 28 -0.45 10.25 -12.77
CA LEU A 28 0.44 11.18 -12.09
C LEU A 28 1.15 12.06 -13.13
N SER A 29 0.44 13.11 -13.57
CA SER A 29 0.95 14.06 -14.55
C SER A 29 2.16 14.83 -14.00
N VAL A 30 3.34 14.58 -14.58
CA VAL A 30 4.59 15.25 -14.21
C VAL A 30 4.46 16.77 -14.33
N ALA A 31 3.76 17.25 -15.36
CA ALA A 31 3.57 18.68 -15.61
C ALA A 31 2.70 19.33 -14.53
N ASP A 32 1.56 18.70 -14.19
CA ASP A 32 0.63 19.25 -13.20
C ASP A 32 1.22 19.23 -11.79
N ILE A 33 1.94 18.16 -11.44
CA ILE A 33 2.65 18.05 -10.17
C ILE A 33 3.78 19.10 -10.09
N ALA A 34 4.54 19.30 -11.16
CA ALA A 34 5.58 20.33 -11.19
C ALA A 34 5.00 21.74 -11.01
N ALA A 35 3.88 22.03 -11.70
CA ALA A 35 3.18 23.30 -11.58
C ALA A 35 2.64 23.53 -10.15
N SER A 36 1.99 22.53 -9.54
CA SER A 36 1.42 22.66 -8.19
C SER A 36 2.49 22.86 -7.12
N LEU A 37 3.62 22.17 -7.24
CA LEU A 37 4.76 22.29 -6.31
C LEU A 37 5.66 23.49 -6.61
N LYS A 38 5.42 24.22 -7.70
CA LYS A 38 6.28 25.32 -8.21
C LYS A 38 7.73 24.85 -8.40
N LEU A 39 7.90 23.67 -8.98
CA LEU A 39 9.19 23.04 -9.30
C LEU A 39 9.32 22.84 -10.82
N SER A 40 10.54 22.54 -11.29
CA SER A 40 10.71 22.05 -12.66
C SER A 40 10.29 20.56 -12.76
N THR A 41 10.08 20.08 -13.98
CA THR A 41 9.66 18.69 -14.22
C THR A 41 10.76 17.66 -13.91
N SER A 42 12.04 18.06 -13.89
CA SER A 42 13.18 17.18 -13.63
C SER A 42 13.18 16.56 -12.22
N PRO A 43 13.13 17.33 -11.11
CA PRO A 43 13.08 16.75 -9.76
C PRO A 43 11.78 15.97 -9.51
N VAL A 44 10.67 16.36 -10.15
CA VAL A 44 9.40 15.61 -10.06
C VAL A 44 9.51 14.25 -10.76
N ARG A 45 10.08 14.21 -11.97
CA ARG A 45 10.31 12.95 -12.70
C ARG A 45 11.25 12.04 -11.95
N GLU A 46 12.32 12.58 -11.37
CA GLU A 46 13.25 11.82 -10.54
C GLU A 46 12.54 11.23 -9.31
N ALA A 47 11.70 12.02 -8.64
CA ALA A 47 10.92 11.57 -7.51
C ALA A 47 9.94 10.45 -7.88
N LEU A 48 9.19 10.61 -8.98
CA LEU A 48 8.28 9.58 -9.48
C LEU A 48 9.04 8.31 -9.90
N SER A 49 10.17 8.44 -10.61
CA SER A 49 11.04 7.31 -10.95
C SER A 49 11.50 6.54 -9.72
N ARG A 50 11.91 7.26 -8.66
CA ARG A 50 12.31 6.65 -7.38
C ARG A 50 11.15 5.90 -6.72
N LEU A 51 9.94 6.48 -6.71
CA LEU A 51 8.74 5.84 -6.16
C LEU A 51 8.32 4.61 -6.98
N CYS A 52 8.54 4.63 -8.31
CA CYS A 52 8.33 3.48 -9.17
C CYS A 52 9.30 2.35 -8.82
N GLY A 53 10.59 2.68 -8.60
CA GLY A 53 11.59 1.72 -8.12
C GLY A 53 11.31 1.17 -6.72
N GLU A 54 10.55 1.88 -5.90
CA GLU A 54 10.04 1.37 -4.61
C GLU A 54 8.77 0.52 -4.73
N GLY A 55 8.19 0.46 -5.94
CA GLY A 55 6.94 -0.25 -6.19
C GLY A 55 5.71 0.45 -5.61
N LEU A 56 5.77 1.74 -5.27
CA LEU A 56 4.63 2.51 -4.76
C LEU A 56 3.72 3.04 -5.87
N ILE A 57 4.33 3.28 -7.03
CA ILE A 57 3.64 3.64 -8.27
C ILE A 57 4.16 2.72 -9.38
N GLU A 58 3.63 2.89 -10.58
CA GLU A 58 4.07 2.19 -11.77
C GLU A 58 4.32 3.17 -12.92
N ASP A 59 5.34 2.87 -13.73
CA ASP A 59 5.59 3.53 -15.00
C ASP A 59 4.94 2.68 -16.10
N ARG A 60 3.94 3.26 -16.78
CA ARG A 60 3.27 2.65 -17.92
C ARG A 60 3.94 3.17 -19.18
N ARG A 61 4.63 2.28 -19.90
CA ARG A 61 5.45 2.60 -21.08
C ARG A 61 4.68 3.49 -22.07
N GLY A 62 5.20 4.71 -22.29
CA GLY A 62 4.62 5.68 -23.21
C GLY A 62 3.41 6.45 -22.67
N LEU A 63 2.89 6.09 -21.49
CA LEU A 63 1.74 6.73 -20.85
C LEU A 63 2.12 7.53 -19.60
N GLY A 64 3.27 7.25 -18.97
CA GLY A 64 3.77 7.97 -17.81
C GLY A 64 3.54 7.24 -16.49
N TYR A 65 3.46 7.99 -15.39
CA TYR A 65 3.39 7.42 -14.05
C TYR A 65 1.95 7.30 -13.55
N PHE A 66 1.65 6.22 -12.85
CA PHE A 66 0.31 5.96 -12.30
C PHE A 66 0.44 5.39 -10.91
N THR A 67 -0.50 5.69 -10.01
CA THR A 67 -0.65 4.88 -8.80
C THR A 67 -1.01 3.45 -9.22
N ARG A 68 -0.59 2.46 -8.43
CA ARG A 68 -0.87 1.06 -8.79
C ARG A 68 -2.37 0.80 -8.78
N ALA A 69 -2.83 0.04 -9.78
CA ALA A 69 -4.14 -0.56 -9.75
C ALA A 69 -4.26 -1.52 -8.55
N ALA A 70 -5.48 -1.77 -8.12
CA ALA A 70 -5.77 -2.72 -7.05
C ALA A 70 -6.95 -3.62 -7.46
N PRO A 71 -6.74 -4.50 -8.46
CA PRO A 71 -7.74 -5.53 -8.76
C PRO A 71 -7.90 -6.49 -7.58
N PHE A 72 -9.02 -7.22 -7.57
CA PHE A 72 -9.37 -8.09 -6.45
C PHE A 72 -8.26 -9.11 -6.14
N GLU A 73 -7.71 -9.75 -7.17
CA GLU A 73 -6.62 -10.72 -7.08
C GLU A 73 -5.36 -10.15 -6.41
N ASP A 74 -4.99 -8.91 -6.72
CA ASP A 74 -3.83 -8.24 -6.13
C ASP A 74 -4.08 -7.89 -4.67
N ILE A 75 -5.29 -7.46 -4.32
CA ILE A 75 -5.65 -7.17 -2.93
C ILE A 75 -5.55 -8.45 -2.10
N ILE A 76 -6.12 -9.56 -2.58
CA ILE A 76 -6.02 -10.86 -1.91
C ILE A 76 -4.56 -11.31 -1.80
N GLY A 77 -3.80 -11.25 -2.90
CA GLY A 77 -2.39 -11.63 -2.90
C GLY A 77 -1.55 -10.80 -1.93
N LEU A 78 -1.81 -9.50 -1.81
CA LEU A 78 -1.14 -8.64 -0.83
C LEU A 78 -1.50 -9.02 0.62
N LEU A 79 -2.76 -9.31 0.91
CA LEU A 79 -3.21 -9.75 2.23
C LEU A 79 -2.58 -11.11 2.61
N ASP A 80 -2.50 -12.04 1.65
CA ASP A 80 -1.89 -13.35 1.86
C ASP A 80 -0.38 -13.25 2.10
N LEU A 81 0.30 -12.41 1.30
CA LEU A 81 1.72 -12.12 1.51
C LEU A 81 1.96 -11.52 2.88
N GLU A 82 1.19 -10.51 3.29
CA GLU A 82 1.36 -9.89 4.60
C GLU A 82 1.14 -10.91 5.72
N ALA A 83 0.08 -11.72 5.64
CA ALA A 83 -0.21 -12.76 6.63
C ALA A 83 0.94 -13.77 6.74
N ALA A 84 1.55 -14.17 5.63
CA ALA A 84 2.72 -15.04 5.64
C ALA A 84 3.95 -14.37 6.27
N HIS A 85 4.26 -13.14 5.86
CA HIS A 85 5.39 -12.36 6.38
C HIS A 85 5.27 -12.12 7.88
N VAL A 86 4.10 -11.67 8.34
CA VAL A 86 3.83 -11.37 9.75
C VAL A 86 3.96 -12.62 10.61
N ARG A 87 3.42 -13.77 10.18
CA ARG A 87 3.55 -15.02 10.94
C ARG A 87 5.01 -15.48 11.02
N LEU A 88 5.78 -15.33 9.94
CA LEU A 88 7.19 -15.68 9.93
C LEU A 88 8.01 -14.73 10.84
N ALA A 89 7.77 -13.43 10.74
CA ALA A 89 8.45 -12.41 11.54
C ALA A 89 8.10 -12.52 13.04
N ALA A 90 6.85 -12.84 13.38
CA ALA A 90 6.43 -13.05 14.76
C ALA A 90 7.12 -14.27 15.39
N ARG A 91 7.33 -15.34 14.59
CA ARG A 91 8.10 -16.52 15.02
C ARG A 91 9.58 -16.19 15.22
N ASP A 92 10.18 -15.44 14.30
CA ASP A 92 11.57 -14.97 14.37
C ASP A 92 11.82 -14.13 15.64
N GLY A 93 10.97 -13.11 15.87
CA GLY A 93 11.07 -12.21 17.02
C GLY A 93 10.48 -12.72 18.33
N LEU A 94 10.00 -13.97 18.36
CA LEU A 94 9.31 -14.61 19.50
C LEU A 94 8.19 -13.74 20.09
N VAL A 95 7.41 -13.09 19.24
CA VAL A 95 6.35 -12.18 19.65
C VAL A 95 5.06 -12.98 19.86
N PRO A 96 4.45 -12.97 21.06
CA PRO A 96 3.15 -13.59 21.29
C PRO A 96 2.10 -13.03 20.33
N GLY A 97 1.08 -13.80 19.99
CA GLY A 97 0.00 -13.33 19.12
C GLY A 97 -0.72 -12.10 19.69
N PRO A 98 -1.46 -11.35 18.84
CA PRO A 98 -2.19 -10.17 19.29
C PRO A 98 -3.23 -10.54 20.36
N HIS A 99 -3.53 -9.62 21.27
CA HIS A 99 -4.46 -9.86 22.38
C HIS A 99 -5.93 -9.71 21.99
N ASP A 100 -6.20 -9.00 20.89
CA ASP A 100 -7.53 -8.82 20.29
C ASP A 100 -7.39 -8.91 18.76
N ALA A 101 -8.48 -9.25 18.08
CA ALA A 101 -8.58 -9.22 16.63
C ALA A 101 -8.82 -7.81 16.07
N ALA A 102 -9.12 -6.78 16.85
CA ALA A 102 -9.41 -5.41 16.39
C ALA A 102 -8.30 -4.84 15.48
N ASN A 103 -8.68 -4.10 14.42
CA ASN A 103 -7.73 -3.58 13.43
C ASN A 103 -6.56 -2.81 14.05
N ALA A 104 -6.87 -1.83 14.91
CA ALA A 104 -5.86 -1.01 15.59
C ALA A 104 -4.93 -1.85 16.48
N VAL A 105 -5.45 -2.88 17.13
CA VAL A 105 -4.65 -3.78 17.98
C VAL A 105 -3.70 -4.62 17.14
N VAL A 106 -4.18 -5.22 16.05
CA VAL A 106 -3.34 -6.03 15.17
C VAL A 106 -2.31 -5.17 14.44
N ASP A 107 -2.67 -3.95 14.03
CA ASP A 107 -1.71 -3.03 13.40
C ASP A 107 -0.59 -2.62 14.34
N LEU A 108 -0.89 -2.29 15.60
CA LEU A 108 0.13 -2.02 16.62
C LEU A 108 0.99 -3.25 16.91
N TRP A 109 0.38 -4.42 17.00
CA TRP A 109 1.10 -5.68 17.19
C TRP A 109 2.05 -5.98 16.02
N ILE A 110 1.65 -5.72 14.77
CA ILE A 110 2.53 -5.90 13.61
C ILE A 110 3.74 -4.94 13.66
N LEU A 111 3.59 -3.72 14.20
CA LEU A 111 4.72 -2.82 14.41
C LEU A 111 5.70 -3.40 15.44
N GLU A 112 5.22 -4.04 16.50
CA GLU A 112 6.06 -4.76 17.46
C GLU A 112 6.78 -5.94 16.80
N VAL A 113 6.06 -6.75 16.01
CA VAL A 113 6.65 -7.85 15.23
C VAL A 113 7.78 -7.36 14.35
N VAL A 114 7.57 -6.27 13.61
CA VAL A 114 8.59 -5.65 12.75
C VAL A 114 9.79 -5.17 13.58
N ALA A 115 9.55 -4.55 14.73
CA ALA A 115 10.63 -4.01 15.58
C ALA A 115 11.49 -5.10 16.23
N ARG A 116 10.95 -6.32 16.43
CA ARG A 116 11.64 -7.45 17.06
C ARG A 116 12.23 -8.46 16.09
N CYS A 117 11.83 -8.42 14.83
CA CYS A 117 12.32 -9.33 13.80
C CYS A 117 13.74 -8.94 13.36
N GLU A 118 14.71 -9.83 13.54
CA GLU A 118 16.11 -9.59 13.14
C GLU A 118 16.35 -9.94 11.67
N ASN A 119 15.42 -10.68 11.05
CA ASN A 119 15.45 -10.99 9.63
C ASN A 119 15.14 -9.75 8.76
N GLN A 120 16.18 -8.98 8.45
CA GLN A 120 16.05 -7.72 7.70
C GLN A 120 15.41 -7.89 6.30
N PRO A 121 15.78 -8.88 5.46
CA PRO A 121 15.10 -9.09 4.17
C PRO A 121 13.59 -9.32 4.32
N LEU A 122 13.17 -10.03 5.37
CA LEU A 122 11.76 -10.27 5.67
C LEU A 122 11.05 -8.96 6.06
N VAL A 123 11.67 -8.17 6.95
CA VAL A 123 11.13 -6.86 7.37
C VAL A 123 10.96 -5.93 6.17
N GLU A 124 11.95 -5.83 5.29
CA GLU A 124 11.86 -4.96 4.11
C GLU A 124 10.73 -5.39 3.17
N SER A 125 10.57 -6.69 2.96
CA SER A 125 9.48 -7.23 2.15
C SER A 125 8.11 -6.97 2.79
N LEU A 126 7.96 -7.21 4.09
CA LEU A 126 6.74 -6.90 4.85
C LEU A 126 6.38 -5.41 4.78
N VAL A 127 7.35 -4.52 4.98
CA VAL A 127 7.13 -3.08 4.89
C VAL A 127 6.67 -2.67 3.48
N ARG A 128 7.25 -3.26 2.42
CA ARG A 128 6.81 -3.03 1.04
C ARG A 128 5.35 -3.46 0.82
N VAL A 129 4.97 -4.65 1.30
CA VAL A 129 3.59 -5.14 1.22
C VAL A 129 2.64 -4.21 1.99
N ARG A 130 2.99 -3.84 3.23
CA ARG A 130 2.17 -2.94 4.07
C ARG A 130 1.99 -1.56 3.45
N ARG A 131 3.02 -1.00 2.81
CA ARG A 131 2.91 0.28 2.10
C ARG A 131 1.89 0.20 0.96
N ARG A 132 1.82 -0.91 0.23
CA ARG A 132 0.81 -1.12 -0.83
C ARG A 132 -0.60 -1.30 -0.27
N LEU A 133 -0.74 -1.96 0.88
CA LEU A 133 -2.05 -2.14 1.54
C LEU A 133 -2.55 -0.87 2.24
N GLY A 134 -1.68 0.06 2.66
CA GLY A 134 -2.07 1.26 3.41
C GLY A 134 -3.19 2.08 2.79
N PRO A 135 -3.07 2.53 1.52
CA PRO A 135 -4.15 3.26 0.84
C PRO A 135 -5.45 2.45 0.72
N LEU A 136 -5.32 1.16 0.44
CA LEU A 136 -6.44 0.23 0.31
C LEU A 136 -7.19 0.03 1.62
N ARG A 137 -6.48 -0.03 2.74
CA ARG A 137 -7.07 -0.10 4.07
C ARG A 137 -7.85 1.15 4.42
N ARG A 138 -7.29 2.34 4.17
CA ARG A 138 -8.00 3.61 4.41
C ARG A 138 -9.30 3.71 3.61
N LEU A 139 -9.28 3.31 2.34
CA LEU A 139 -10.48 3.27 1.50
C LEU A 139 -11.47 2.19 1.95
N GLY A 140 -10.96 1.05 2.43
CA GLY A 140 -11.74 -0.12 2.82
C GLY A 140 -12.27 -0.09 4.25
N GLU A 141 -11.79 0.80 5.13
CA GLU A 141 -12.19 0.84 6.55
C GLU A 141 -13.71 0.99 6.71
N ALA A 142 -14.33 1.86 5.89
CA ALA A 142 -15.78 2.05 5.86
C ALA A 142 -16.56 0.90 5.19
N LEU A 143 -15.86 -0.07 4.59
CA LEU A 143 -16.43 -1.23 3.88
C LEU A 143 -16.31 -2.53 4.68
N LEU A 144 -15.77 -2.46 5.90
CA LEU A 144 -15.69 -3.60 6.82
C LEU A 144 -17.07 -3.85 7.45
N ASP A 145 -17.57 -5.08 7.37
CA ASP A 145 -18.83 -5.46 8.04
C ASP A 145 -18.53 -6.03 9.43
N GLU A 146 -19.44 -5.78 10.38
CA GLU A 146 -19.43 -6.43 11.69
C GLU A 146 -19.69 -7.94 11.60
N ASP A 147 -20.37 -8.40 10.56
CA ASP A 147 -20.79 -9.80 10.34
C ASP A 147 -19.67 -10.73 9.82
N THR A 148 -18.40 -10.37 10.01
CA THR A 148 -17.31 -11.21 9.52
C THR A 148 -17.28 -12.54 10.27
N PRO A 149 -17.05 -13.68 9.56
CA PRO A 149 -16.91 -14.98 10.19
C PRO A 149 -15.95 -14.94 11.39
N GLN A 150 -16.43 -15.45 12.52
CA GLN A 150 -15.62 -15.57 13.73
C GLN A 150 -14.54 -16.64 13.51
N SER A 151 -13.31 -16.32 13.91
CA SER A 151 -12.18 -17.23 13.95
C SER A 151 -11.63 -17.24 15.36
N ASP A 152 -11.31 -18.42 15.87
CA ASP A 152 -10.69 -18.58 17.20
C ASP A 152 -9.28 -17.97 17.23
N ASP A 153 -8.59 -17.94 16.09
CA ASP A 153 -7.34 -17.21 15.93
C ASP A 153 -7.61 -15.75 15.55
N ARG A 154 -7.09 -14.83 16.37
CA ARG A 154 -7.29 -13.38 16.25
C ARG A 154 -6.65 -12.78 15.01
N LEU A 155 -5.50 -13.32 14.58
CA LEU A 155 -4.81 -12.85 13.38
C LEU A 155 -5.57 -13.30 12.14
N ASP A 156 -6.07 -14.53 12.13
CA ASP A 156 -6.92 -15.05 11.06
C ASP A 156 -8.25 -14.30 10.98
N ALA A 157 -8.85 -13.94 12.11
CA ALA A 157 -10.04 -13.09 12.15
C ALA A 157 -9.77 -11.72 11.50
N TYR A 158 -8.64 -11.07 11.81
CA TYR A 158 -8.23 -9.81 11.20
C TYR A 158 -8.10 -9.91 9.68
N TYR A 159 -7.36 -10.91 9.17
CA TYR A 159 -7.20 -11.05 7.73
C TYR A 159 -8.50 -11.47 7.04
N THR A 160 -9.37 -12.23 7.69
CA THR A 160 -10.67 -12.63 7.15
C THR A 160 -11.56 -11.42 6.90
N ARG A 161 -11.62 -10.46 7.84
CA ARG A 161 -12.36 -9.19 7.65
C ARG A 161 -11.93 -8.47 6.38
N TRP A 162 -10.61 -8.33 6.20
CA TRP A 162 -10.04 -7.68 5.03
C TRP A 162 -10.28 -8.46 3.73
N ARG A 163 -10.22 -9.80 3.75
CA ARG A 163 -10.53 -10.63 2.57
C ARG A 163 -12.01 -10.53 2.16
N VAL A 164 -12.93 -10.49 3.12
CA VAL A 164 -14.36 -10.28 2.84
C VAL A 164 -14.58 -8.90 2.21
N ALA A 165 -13.94 -7.86 2.76
CA ALA A 165 -14.05 -6.51 2.22
C ALA A 165 -13.35 -6.30 0.87
N ALA A 166 -12.39 -7.15 0.50
CA ALA A 166 -11.59 -7.01 -0.72
C ALA A 166 -12.44 -6.93 -2.00
N GLY A 167 -13.54 -7.70 -2.07
CA GLY A 167 -14.46 -7.65 -3.22
C GLY A 167 -15.15 -6.29 -3.37
N ARG A 168 -15.65 -5.73 -2.26
CA ARG A 168 -16.27 -4.40 -2.24
C ARG A 168 -15.26 -3.30 -2.52
N LEU A 169 -14.07 -3.41 -1.96
CA LEU A 169 -12.96 -2.50 -2.19
C LEU A 169 -12.55 -2.48 -3.67
N ALA A 170 -12.34 -3.65 -4.29
CA ALA A 170 -12.01 -3.75 -5.71
C ALA A 170 -13.10 -3.12 -6.59
N ALA A 171 -14.37 -3.37 -6.28
CA ALA A 171 -15.50 -2.76 -6.98
C ALA A 171 -15.57 -1.24 -6.77
N HIS A 172 -15.24 -0.74 -5.57
CA HIS A 172 -15.15 0.68 -5.28
C HIS A 172 -14.02 1.35 -6.07
N VAL A 173 -12.84 0.75 -6.08
CA VAL A 173 -11.68 1.23 -6.87
C VAL A 173 -12.01 1.27 -8.36
N ARG A 174 -12.64 0.23 -8.91
CA ARG A 174 -13.05 0.21 -10.33
C ARG A 174 -14.04 1.33 -10.68
N ARG A 175 -14.88 1.78 -9.74
CA ARG A 175 -15.79 2.91 -9.98
C ARG A 175 -15.07 4.26 -10.00
N LEU A 176 -13.97 4.39 -9.26
CA LEU A 176 -13.13 5.58 -9.27
C LEU A 176 -12.31 5.69 -10.57
N ASP A 177 -12.00 4.55 -11.20
CA ASP A 177 -11.25 4.48 -12.45
C ASP A 177 -11.72 3.28 -13.31
N PRO A 178 -12.69 3.51 -14.22
CA PRO A 178 -13.34 2.46 -15.03
C PRO A 178 -12.41 1.78 -16.05
N ASP A 179 -11.35 2.46 -16.49
CA ASP A 179 -10.51 2.04 -17.62
C ASP A 179 -9.47 0.95 -17.20
N LEU A 180 -9.39 0.60 -15.92
CA LEU A 180 -8.41 -0.34 -15.36
C LEU A 180 -8.70 -1.83 -15.64
N SER A 181 -9.84 -2.18 -16.25
CA SER A 181 -10.23 -3.59 -16.47
C SER A 181 -9.34 -4.34 -17.46
N GLU A 182 -8.54 -3.66 -18.28
CA GLU A 182 -7.82 -4.29 -19.39
C GLU A 182 -6.31 -4.51 -19.15
N TYR A 183 -5.70 -3.85 -18.17
CA TYR A 183 -4.26 -3.54 -18.28
C TYR A 183 -3.29 -4.21 -17.30
N THR A 184 -3.67 -5.25 -16.56
CA THR A 184 -2.69 -5.95 -15.70
C THR A 184 -2.92 -7.45 -15.63
N ARG A 185 -2.78 -8.12 -16.78
CA ARG A 185 -2.39 -9.55 -16.77
C ARG A 185 -1.02 -9.65 -17.42
N ASN A 186 -0.04 -10.00 -16.60
CA ASN A 186 1.35 -10.29 -16.94
C ASN A 186 2.25 -9.08 -17.25
N ILE A 187 3.01 -8.67 -16.23
CA ILE A 187 4.40 -8.24 -16.45
C ILE A 187 5.27 -9.26 -15.72
N VAL A 188 5.60 -10.34 -16.42
CA VAL A 188 6.87 -11.06 -16.27
C VAL A 188 7.64 -10.80 -17.54
#